data_AF-I4EV93-F1
#
_entry.id   AF-I4EV93-F1
#
_cell.length_a   1.000
_cell.length_b   1.000
_cell.length_c   1.000
_cell.angle_alpha   90.00
_cell.angle_beta   90.00
_cell.angle_gamma   90.00
#
_symmetry.space_group_name_H-M   'P 1'
#
loop_
_entity.id
_entity.type
_entity.pdbx_description
1 polymer ?
#
loop_
_entity_poly.entity_id
_entity_poly.type
_entity_poly.pdbx_seq_one_letter_code
_entity_poly.pdbx_strand_id
1 'polypeptide(L)'
;MAVALAMVYDIPKLNPDGTVARAHFGGSSYALSNFGLDTKVTVYAGLIALLVNLVVAVVVTAVLRAMKVADGVDRTAEADYTAEREDPTFRDLPDPLSDEPLSGPPPGSTPSARH
;
A
#
# COMPACT_ATOMS: atom_id res chain seq x y z
N MET A 1 -0.62 -4.49 -6.07
CA MET A 1 -0.76 -3.55 -7.20
C MET A 1 -0.58 -4.20 -8.56
N ALA A 2 0.48 -4.99 -8.80
CA ALA A 2 0.73 -5.62 -10.10
C ALA A 2 -0.46 -6.44 -10.65
N VAL A 3 -1.14 -7.22 -9.81
CA VAL A 3 -2.31 -8.02 -10.23
C VAL A 3 -3.43 -7.15 -10.81
N ALA A 4 -3.74 -6.01 -10.19
CA ALA A 4 -4.79 -5.12 -10.69
C ALA A 4 -4.46 -4.56 -12.06
N LEU A 5 -3.21 -4.12 -12.26
CA LEU A 5 -2.73 -3.58 -13.53
C LEU A 5 -2.74 -4.67 -14.62
N ALA A 6 -2.30 -5.89 -14.29
CA ALA A 6 -2.33 -7.02 -15.21
C ALA A 6 -3.77 -7.35 -15.64
N MET A 7 -4.71 -7.41 -14.70
CA MET A 7 -6.10 -7.72 -15.02
C MET A 7 -6.76 -6.64 -15.86
N VAL A 8 -6.55 -5.36 -15.55
CA VAL A 8 -7.12 -4.25 -16.36
C VAL A 8 -6.52 -4.19 -17.76
N TYR A 9 -5.22 -4.49 -17.88
CA TYR A 9 -4.56 -4.61 -19.17
C TYR A 9 -5.16 -5.73 -20.03
N ASP A 10 -5.52 -6.86 -19.41
CA ASP A 10 -6.01 -8.05 -20.11
C ASP A 10 -7.49 -7.97 -20.55
N ILE A 11 -8.24 -6.93 -20.17
CA ILE A 11 -9.65 -6.79 -20.57
C ILE A 11 -9.73 -6.37 -22.05
N PRO A 12 -10.29 -7.17 -22.96
CA PRO A 12 -10.51 -6.75 -24.33
C PRO A 12 -11.70 -5.80 -24.44
N LYS A 13 -11.61 -4.83 -25.36
CA LYS A 13 -12.77 -4.04 -25.79
C LYS A 13 -13.47 -4.77 -26.92
N LEU A 14 -14.76 -5.04 -26.75
CA LEU A 14 -15.60 -5.71 -27.74
C LEU A 14 -16.40 -4.69 -28.56
N ASN A 15 -16.60 -4.98 -29.83
CA ASN A 15 -17.57 -4.33 -30.70
C ASN A 15 -19.00 -4.83 -30.38
N PRO A 16 -20.05 -4.15 -30.86
CA PRO A 16 -21.43 -4.59 -30.69
C PRO A 16 -21.72 -5.99 -31.26
N ASP A 17 -20.94 -6.43 -32.23
CA ASP A 17 -21.01 -7.75 -32.86
C ASP A 17 -20.21 -8.83 -32.09
N GLY A 18 -19.56 -8.47 -30.97
CA GLY A 18 -18.75 -9.38 -30.16
C GLY A 18 -17.31 -9.59 -30.67
N THR A 19 -16.90 -8.95 -31.76
CA THR A 19 -15.51 -9.01 -32.23
C THR A 19 -14.59 -8.14 -31.37
N VAL A 20 -13.30 -8.50 -31.28
CA VAL A 20 -12.32 -7.73 -30.50
C VAL A 20 -11.96 -6.44 -31.23
N ALA A 21 -12.40 -5.30 -30.71
CA ALA A 21 -12.07 -3.97 -31.21
C ALA A 21 -10.67 -3.51 -30.76
N ARG A 22 -10.29 -3.90 -29.53
CA ARG A 22 -8.96 -3.63 -28.94
C ARG A 22 -8.62 -4.72 -27.94
N ALA A 23 -7.37 -5.16 -27.93
CA ALA A 23 -6.92 -6.25 -27.05
C ALA A 23 -6.86 -5.88 -25.56
N HIS A 24 -6.68 -4.59 -25.22
CA HIS A 24 -6.40 -4.15 -23.85
C HIS A 24 -7.26 -2.96 -23.42
N PHE A 25 -7.43 -2.80 -22.11
CA PHE A 25 -8.14 -1.68 -21.48
C PHE A 25 -9.59 -1.51 -21.97
N GLY A 26 -10.32 -2.62 -22.07
CA GLY A 26 -11.73 -2.63 -22.44
C GLY A 26 -12.69 -2.07 -21.38
N GLY A 27 -12.21 -1.82 -20.16
CA GLY A 27 -12.99 -1.26 -19.06
C GLY A 27 -12.46 -1.70 -17.69
N SER A 28 -13.36 -1.71 -16.71
CA SER A 28 -13.06 -2.11 -15.32
C SER A 28 -13.74 -3.42 -14.90
N SER A 29 -14.66 -3.94 -15.70
CA SER A 29 -15.33 -5.22 -15.46
C SER A 29 -14.57 -6.35 -16.14
N TYR A 30 -14.15 -7.33 -15.36
CA TYR A 30 -13.45 -8.53 -15.82
C TYR A 30 -14.45 -9.68 -15.97
N ALA A 31 -14.45 -10.37 -17.10
CA ALA A 31 -15.33 -11.50 -17.35
C ALA A 31 -14.80 -12.75 -16.65
N LEU A 32 -15.64 -13.43 -15.86
CA LEU A 32 -15.23 -14.67 -15.18
C LEU A 32 -14.93 -15.81 -16.15
N SER A 33 -15.46 -15.74 -17.38
CA SER A 33 -15.12 -16.66 -18.47
C SER A 33 -13.65 -16.67 -18.83
N ASN A 34 -12.90 -15.58 -18.56
CA ASN A 34 -11.46 -15.55 -18.77
C ASN A 34 -10.70 -16.52 -17.84
N PHE A 35 -11.33 -16.94 -16.73
CA PHE A 35 -10.82 -18.00 -15.87
C PHE A 35 -11.27 -19.41 -16.30
N GLY A 36 -11.91 -19.56 -17.46
CA GLY A 36 -12.44 -20.84 -17.94
C GLY A 36 -13.79 -21.23 -17.34
N LEU A 37 -14.48 -20.29 -16.67
CA LEU A 37 -15.80 -20.51 -16.10
C LEU A 37 -16.88 -20.28 -17.17
N ASP A 38 -17.81 -21.21 -17.36
CA ASP A 38 -18.88 -21.05 -18.36
C ASP A 38 -20.01 -20.15 -17.82
N THR A 39 -19.71 -18.86 -17.70
CA THR A 39 -20.63 -17.85 -17.15
C THR A 39 -20.49 -16.51 -17.84
N LYS A 40 -21.59 -15.76 -17.90
CA LYS A 40 -21.65 -14.39 -18.42
C LYS A 40 -21.41 -13.32 -17.35
N VAL A 41 -21.13 -13.74 -16.11
CA VAL A 41 -20.92 -12.83 -14.99
C VAL A 41 -19.61 -12.05 -15.19
N THR A 42 -19.69 -10.74 -14.99
CA THR A 42 -18.53 -9.86 -14.93
C THR A 42 -18.40 -9.29 -13.53
N VAL A 43 -17.18 -9.17 -13.04
CA VAL A 43 -16.88 -8.65 -11.70
C VAL A 43 -15.84 -7.54 -11.83
N TYR A 44 -15.91 -6.54 -10.96
CA TYR A 44 -14.95 -5.45 -10.93
C TYR A 44 -13.51 -5.99 -10.76
N ALA A 45 -12.62 -5.66 -11.70
CA ALA A 45 -11.26 -6.18 -11.74
C ALA A 45 -10.46 -5.83 -10.47
N GLY A 46 -10.69 -4.63 -9.91
CA GLY A 46 -10.03 -4.22 -8.66
C GLY A 46 -10.41 -5.08 -7.47
N LEU A 47 -11.65 -5.60 -7.40
CA LEU A 47 -12.09 -6.49 -6.34
C LEU A 47 -11.39 -7.86 -6.46
N ILE A 48 -11.34 -8.42 -7.67
CA ILE A 48 -10.63 -9.70 -7.90
C ILE A 48 -9.15 -9.54 -7.57
N ALA A 49 -8.54 -8.44 -8.03
CA ALA A 49 -7.14 -8.16 -7.73
C ALA A 49 -6.87 -8.01 -6.24
N LEU A 50 -7.76 -7.36 -5.48
CA LEU A 50 -7.66 -7.28 -4.02
C LEU A 50 -7.65 -8.67 -3.38
N LEU A 51 -8.62 -9.52 -3.76
CA LEU A 51 -8.73 -10.89 -3.24
C LEU A 51 -7.49 -11.72 -3.54
N VAL A 52 -6.99 -11.66 -4.78
CA VAL A 52 -5.76 -12.36 -5.16
C VAL A 52 -4.56 -11.86 -4.36
N ASN A 53 -4.38 -10.54 -4.20
CA ASN A 53 -3.28 -10.00 -3.38
C ASN A 53 -3.40 -10.44 -1.91
N LEU A 54 -4.62 -10.53 -1.37
CA LEU A 54 -4.84 -11.04 -0.02
C LEU A 54 -4.44 -12.52 0.10
N VAL A 55 -4.81 -13.35 -0.87
CA VAL A 55 -4.38 -14.75 -0.93
C VAL A 55 -2.85 -14.84 -0.98
N VAL A 56 -2.20 -14.04 -1.82
CA VAL A 56 -0.72 -13.99 -1.88
C VAL A 56 -0.15 -13.60 -0.52
N ALA A 57 -0.67 -12.56 0.13
CA ALA A 57 -0.20 -12.13 1.45
C ALA A 57 -0.32 -13.27 2.48
N VAL A 58 -1.48 -13.93 2.57
CA VAL A 58 -1.70 -15.06 3.49
C VAL A 58 -0.73 -16.20 3.21
N VAL A 59 -0.54 -16.58 1.94
CA VAL A 59 0.37 -17.66 1.55
C VAL A 59 1.81 -17.31 1.87
N VAL A 60 2.27 -16.10 1.52
CA VAL A 60 3.63 -15.64 1.79
C VAL A 60 3.87 -15.58 3.30
N THR A 61 2.94 -15.03 4.08
CA THR A 61 3.02 -15.03 5.55
C THR A 61 3.10 -16.44 6.11
N ALA A 62 2.28 -17.38 5.62
CA ALA A 62 2.33 -18.77 6.06
C ALA A 62 3.68 -19.43 5.74
N VAL A 63 4.25 -19.17 4.56
CA VAL A 63 5.58 -19.65 4.15
C VAL A 63 6.68 -19.07 5.04
N LEU A 64 6.70 -17.75 5.27
CA LEU A 64 7.69 -17.10 6.14
C LEU A 64 7.62 -17.64 7.57
N ARG A 65 6.41 -17.87 8.08
CA ARG A 65 6.17 -18.46 9.40
C ARG A 65 6.62 -19.93 9.45
N ALA A 66 6.39 -20.71 8.40
CA ALA A 66 6.89 -22.08 8.30
C ALA A 66 8.43 -22.13 8.26
N MET A 67 9.05 -21.13 7.62
CA MET A 67 10.50 -20.92 7.63
C MET A 67 11.05 -20.36 8.94
N LYS A 68 10.18 -20.08 9.93
CA LYS A 68 10.54 -19.46 11.23
C LYS A 68 11.34 -18.17 11.07
N VAL A 69 11.00 -17.37 10.05
CA VAL A 69 11.57 -16.03 9.90
C VAL A 69 11.22 -15.23 11.16
N ALA A 70 12.22 -14.57 11.75
CA ALA A 70 12.02 -13.79 12.96
C ALA A 70 11.01 -12.65 12.73
N ASP A 71 10.14 -12.44 13.71
CA ASP A 71 9.25 -11.29 13.71
C ASP A 71 10.04 -9.99 13.84
N GLY A 72 9.46 -8.88 13.37
CA GLY A 72 10.02 -7.56 13.59
C GLY A 72 10.08 -7.25 15.09
N VAL A 73 11.23 -6.74 15.54
CA VAL A 73 11.37 -6.26 16.93
C VAL A 73 10.52 -5.02 17.10
N ASP A 74 9.65 -5.03 18.10
CA ASP A 74 8.96 -3.82 18.54
C ASP A 74 10.00 -2.83 19.08
N ARG A 75 10.05 -1.64 18.46
CA ARG A 75 10.96 -0.57 18.84
C ARG A 75 10.24 0.57 19.55
N THR A 76 8.97 0.40 19.87
CA THR A 76 8.21 1.40 20.63
C THR A 76 8.60 1.34 22.11
N ALA A 77 8.73 2.52 22.72
CA ALA A 77 8.91 2.71 24.15
C ALA A 77 7.64 3.34 24.75
N GLU A 78 7.44 3.21 26.06
CA GLU A 78 6.30 3.81 26.75
C GLU A 78 6.22 5.33 26.54
N ALA A 79 7.37 6.00 26.50
CA ALA A 79 7.50 7.43 26.22
C ALA A 79 7.05 7.82 24.79
N ASP A 80 7.08 6.91 23.81
CA ASP A 80 6.65 7.22 22.43
C ASP A 80 5.14 7.47 22.34
N TYR A 81 4.37 7.12 23.38
CA TYR A 81 2.92 7.26 23.42
C TYR A 81 2.45 8.52 24.16
N THR A 82 3.36 9.25 24.81
CA THR A 82 3.03 10.50 25.52
C THR A 82 3.80 11.67 24.91
N ALA A 83 3.30 12.89 25.14
CA ALA A 83 3.94 14.13 24.70
C ALA A 83 3.93 15.12 25.86
N GLU A 84 4.44 14.66 26.99
CA GLU A 84 4.51 15.44 28.21
C GLU A 84 5.61 16.50 28.07
N ARG A 85 5.35 17.72 28.54
CA ARG A 85 6.34 18.82 28.47
C ARG A 85 7.65 18.50 29.20
N GLU A 86 7.61 17.57 30.13
CA GLU A 86 8.76 17.14 30.93
C GLU A 86 9.58 16.04 30.23
N ASP A 87 9.12 15.52 29.09
CA ASP A 87 9.83 14.50 28.31
C ASP A 87 11.07 15.10 27.61
N PRO A 88 12.26 14.48 27.73
CA PRO A 88 13.48 14.94 27.06
C PRO A 88 13.40 15.03 25.53
N THR A 89 12.46 14.32 24.92
CA THR A 89 12.20 14.27 23.47
C THR A 89 11.09 15.22 23.02
N PHE A 90 10.42 15.90 23.97
CA PHE A 90 9.35 16.85 23.69
C PHE A 90 9.82 17.99 22.78
N ARG A 91 8.96 18.36 21.83
CA ARG A 91 9.19 19.50 20.94
C ARG A 91 7.97 20.40 20.95
N ASP A 92 8.19 21.67 21.23
CA ASP A 92 7.15 22.68 21.04
C ASP A 92 6.77 22.75 19.56
N LEU A 93 5.47 22.62 19.31
CA LEU A 93 4.91 22.87 17.98
C LEU A 93 4.74 24.38 17.81
N PRO A 94 5.00 24.94 16.61
CA PRO A 94 4.65 26.32 16.32
C PRO A 94 3.16 26.54 16.56
N ASP A 95 2.79 27.78 16.91
CA ASP A 95 1.39 28.18 16.97
C ASP A 95 0.74 27.91 15.61
N PRO A 96 -0.34 27.10 15.52
CA PRO A 96 -0.99 26.79 14.26
C PRO A 96 -1.58 28.00 13.54
N LEU A 97 -1.63 29.17 14.19
CA LEU A 97 -2.09 30.43 13.61
C LEU A 97 -0.95 31.41 13.29
N SER A 98 0.32 31.04 13.50
CA SER A 98 1.47 31.86 13.15
C SER A 98 2.11 31.40 11.83
N ASP A 99 2.58 32.35 11.02
CA ASP A 99 3.36 32.09 9.80
C ASP A 99 4.84 31.74 10.10
N GLU A 100 5.17 31.35 11.33
CA GLU A 100 6.54 31.02 11.72
C GLU A 100 6.97 29.65 11.19
N PRO A 101 8.14 29.54 10.56
CA PRO A 101 8.66 28.26 10.11
C PRO A 101 9.00 27.37 11.30
N LEU A 102 8.73 26.06 11.15
CA LEU A 102 9.12 25.02 12.11
C LEU A 102 10.58 25.22 12.53
N SER A 103 10.80 25.47 13.83
CA SER A 103 12.12 25.77 14.38
C SER A 103 13.11 24.65 14.02
N GLY A 104 14.33 25.05 13.62
CA GLY A 104 15.39 24.18 13.12
C GLY A 104 15.93 23.14 14.14
N PRO A 105 17.06 22.46 13.83
CA PRO A 105 17.50 21.26 14.54
C PRO A 105 17.74 21.52 16.03
N PRO A 106 17.62 20.48 16.88
CA PRO A 106 17.51 20.62 18.32
C PRO A 106 18.69 21.35 18.95
N PRO A 107 18.48 22.09 20.06
CA PRO A 107 19.57 22.66 20.84
C PRO A 107 20.42 21.51 21.41
N GLY A 108 21.61 21.30 20.82
CA GLY A 108 22.51 20.20 21.14
C GLY A 108 23.17 19.53 19.92
N SER A 109 22.69 19.77 18.70
CA SER A 109 23.42 19.36 17.49
C SER A 109 24.56 20.35 17.21
N THR A 110 25.67 20.22 17.93
CA THR A 110 26.93 20.77 17.43
C THR A 110 27.22 20.09 16.09
N PRO A 111 27.47 20.81 14.99
CA PRO A 111 28.03 20.20 13.81
C PRO A 111 29.38 19.65 14.24
N SER A 112 29.53 18.33 14.28
CA SER A 112 30.84 17.71 14.42
C SER A 112 31.61 18.07 13.15
N ALA A 113 32.36 19.18 13.21
CA ALA A 113 33.41 19.48 12.26
C ALA A 113 34.46 18.38 12.42
N ARG A 114 34.40 17.37 11.54
CA ARG A 114 35.54 16.51 11.27
C ARG A 114 36.08 16.84 9.88
N HIS A 115 37.35 17.21 9.89
CA HIS A 115 38.28 17.12 8.78
C HIS A 115 38.34 15.70 8.20
#